data_AF-A0A352WTT9-F1
#
_entry.id   AF-A0A352WTT9-F1
#
_cell.length_a   1.000
_cell.length_b   1.000
_cell.length_c   1.000
_cell.angle_alpha   90.00
_cell.angle_beta   90.00
_cell.angle_gamma   90.00
#
_symmetry.space_group_name_H-M   'P 1'
#
loop_
_entity.id
_entity.type
_entity.pdbx_description
1 polymer ?
#
loop_
_entity_poly.entity_id
_entity_poly.type
_entity_poly.pdbx_seq_one_letter_code
_entity_poly.pdbx_strand_id
1 'polypeptide(L)' 'NGVKVLGTPPSAIDLAEDRDLFRAMMEKLMIPMPESGMAVTVEEAIETAKRIGYPVMVRPSYVLGGRGMEVVYSDE' A
#
# COMPACT_ATOMS: atom_id res chain seq x y z
N ASN A 1 -26.09 14.99 -1.71
CA ASN A 1 -26.65 13.77 -2.35
C ASN A 1 -26.27 12.55 -1.52
N GLY A 2 -27.11 12.18 -0.55
CA GLY A 2 -26.83 11.08 0.38
C GLY A 2 -27.33 9.74 -0.16
N VAL A 3 -26.49 9.05 -0.94
CA VAL A 3 -26.79 7.69 -1.40
C VAL A 3 -26.38 6.70 -0.33
N LYS A 4 -27.30 5.84 0.10
CA LYS A 4 -27.02 4.77 1.05
C LYS A 4 -26.38 3.58 0.31
N VAL A 5 -25.08 3.42 0.48
CA VAL A 5 -24.35 2.23 0.00
C VAL A 5 -24.74 1.04 0.89
N LEU A 6 -25.13 -0.06 0.26
CA LEU A 6 -25.47 -1.32 0.93
C LEU A 6 -24.27 -2.28 0.87
N GLY A 7 -24.14 -3.16 1.85
CA GLY A 7 -23.02 -4.11 1.95
C GLY A 7 -21.82 -3.52 2.68
N THR A 8 -20.61 -3.78 2.18
CA THR A 8 -19.36 -3.26 2.76
C THR A 8 -19.37 -1.74 2.71
N PRO A 9 -19.21 -1.05 3.85
CA PRO A 9 -19.23 0.40 3.86
C PRO A 9 -18.01 0.96 3.11
N PRO A 10 -18.12 2.14 2.46
CA PRO A 10 -17.00 2.76 1.76
C PRO A 10 -15.72 2.89 2.60
N SER A 11 -15.85 3.17 3.90
CA SER A 11 -14.71 3.25 4.82
C SER A 11 -13.98 1.92 5.02
N ALA A 12 -14.67 0.79 4.94
CA ALA A 12 -14.03 -0.52 5.02
C ALA A 12 -13.37 -0.91 3.69
N ILE A 13 -13.92 -0.45 2.56
CA ILE A 13 -13.26 -0.59 1.25
C ILE A 13 -11.98 0.26 1.24
N ASP A 14 -12.05 1.48 1.72
CA ASP A 14 -10.93 2.41 1.84
C ASP A 14 -9.78 1.85 2.69
N LEU A 15 -10.12 1.28 3.86
CA LEU A 15 -9.17 0.58 4.74
C LEU A 15 -8.43 -0.56 4.02
N ALA A 16 -9.09 -1.25 3.08
CA ALA A 16 -8.52 -2.38 2.37
C ALA A 16 -7.73 -1.97 1.11
N GLU A 17 -8.18 -0.94 0.41
CA GLU A 17 -7.58 -0.48 -0.86
C GLU A 17 -6.42 0.50 -0.65
N ASP A 18 -6.43 1.27 0.44
CA ASP A 18 -5.31 2.09 0.87
C ASP A 18 -4.25 1.24 1.58
N ARG A 19 -3.04 1.23 1.04
CA ARG A 19 -1.95 0.37 1.52
C ARG A 19 -1.41 0.77 2.89
N ASP A 20 -1.46 2.05 3.27
CA ASP A 20 -0.95 2.49 4.56
C ASP A 20 -1.98 2.21 5.66
N LEU A 21 -3.28 2.43 5.38
CA LEU A 21 -4.36 2.04 6.27
C LEU A 21 -4.39 0.52 6.48
N PHE A 22 -4.19 -0.26 5.42
CA PHE A 22 -4.11 -1.71 5.51
C PHE A 22 -2.91 -2.16 6.36
N ARG A 23 -1.72 -1.58 6.14
CA ARG A 23 -0.51 -1.85 6.93
C ARG A 23 -0.74 -1.55 8.42
N ALA A 24 -1.24 -0.36 8.74
CA ALA A 24 -1.54 0.04 10.11
C ALA A 24 -2.55 -0.92 10.78
N MET A 25 -3.52 -1.42 10.03
CA MET A 25 -4.47 -2.41 10.54
C MET A 25 -3.80 -3.75 10.86
N MET A 26 -2.94 -4.25 9.97
CA MET A 26 -2.21 -5.49 10.20
C MET A 26 -1.24 -5.39 11.39
N GLU A 27 -0.54 -4.25 11.53
CA GLU A 27 0.29 -3.94 12.71
C GLU A 27 -0.53 -3.98 14.00
N LYS A 28 -1.69 -3.31 14.02
CA LYS A 28 -2.61 -3.32 15.15
C LYS A 28 -3.13 -4.72 15.50
N LEU A 29 -3.31 -5.60 14.50
CA LEU A 29 -3.73 -6.99 14.69
C LEU A 29 -2.57 -7.95 14.98
N MET A 30 -1.32 -7.45 15.00
CA MET A 30 -0.10 -8.25 15.14
C MET A 30 0.02 -9.36 14.08
N ILE A 31 -0.48 -9.08 12.87
CA ILE A 31 -0.35 -10.00 11.73
C ILE A 31 1.01 -9.75 11.08
N PRO A 32 1.88 -10.77 10.94
CA PRO A 32 3.17 -10.61 10.30
C PRO A 32 3.04 -10.15 8.84
N MET A 33 3.91 -9.22 8.45
CA MET A 33 4.01 -8.70 7.09
C MET A 33 5.47 -8.46 6.73
N PRO A 34 5.82 -8.42 5.43
CA PRO A 34 7.10 -7.88 4.99
C PRO A 34 7.27 -6.43 5.42
N GLU A 35 8.52 -6.02 5.66
CA GLU A 35 8.85 -4.61 5.87
C GLU A 35 8.40 -3.79 4.66
N SER A 36 7.74 -2.67 4.93
CA SER A 36 7.11 -1.83 3.89
C SER A 36 7.08 -0.36 4.32
N GLY A 37 6.64 0.50 3.40
CA GLY A 37 6.41 1.92 3.64
C GLY A 37 5.47 2.49 2.57
N MET A 38 4.82 3.61 2.88
CA MET A 38 4.03 4.39 1.94
C MET A 38 4.90 5.53 1.40
N ALA A 39 4.75 5.84 0.11
CA ALA A 39 5.40 6.97 -0.53
C ALA A 39 4.40 7.62 -1.48
N VAL A 40 4.36 8.95 -1.48
CA VAL A 40 3.57 9.77 -2.41
C VAL A 40 4.45 10.59 -3.35
N THR A 41 5.76 10.63 -3.08
CA THR A 41 6.78 11.21 -3.95
C THR A 41 7.81 10.15 -4.36
N VAL A 42 8.57 10.45 -5.42
CA VAL A 42 9.65 9.55 -5.88
C VAL A 42 10.78 9.49 -4.85
N GLU A 43 11.08 10.62 -4.22
CA GLU A 43 12.10 10.74 -3.20
C GLU A 43 11.78 9.85 -1.99
N GLU A 44 10.55 9.90 -1.48
CA GLU A 44 10.09 9.04 -0.38
C GLU A 44 10.15 7.54 -0.74
N ALA A 45 9.85 7.22 -2.01
CA ALA A 45 9.91 5.85 -2.50
C ALA A 45 11.34 5.32 -2.52
N ILE A 46 12.30 6.13 -3.01
CA ILE A 46 13.73 5.79 -3.03
C ILE A 46 14.28 5.65 -1.61
N GLU A 47 13.94 6.57 -0.70
CA GLU A 47 14.35 6.48 0.71
C GLU A 47 13.82 5.21 1.38
N THR A 48 12.55 4.88 1.13
CA THR A 48 11.93 3.65 1.64
C THR A 48 12.59 2.41 1.05
N ALA A 49 12.86 2.40 -0.25
CA ALA A 49 13.51 1.27 -0.92
C ALA A 49 14.93 1.03 -0.39
N LYS A 50 15.71 2.09 -0.17
CA LYS A 50 17.04 1.99 0.44
C LYS A 50 17.02 1.48 1.87
N ARG A 51 16.01 1.86 2.65
CA ARG A 51 15.84 1.37 4.02
C ARG A 51 15.52 -0.14 4.06
N ILE A 52 14.62 -0.60 3.18
CA ILE A 52 14.19 -2.01 3.12
C ILE A 52 15.27 -2.89 2.46
N GLY A 53 15.93 -2.37 1.43
CA GLY A 53 16.90 -3.10 0.60
C GLY A 53 16.25 -3.70 -0.66
N TYR A 54 16.97 -3.60 -1.78
CA TYR A 54 16.54 -4.16 -3.06
C TYR A 54 16.72 -5.68 -3.14
N PRO A 55 15.88 -6.40 -3.92
CA PRO A 55 14.76 -5.87 -4.70
C PRO A 55 13.53 -5.56 -3.84
N VAL A 56 12.76 -4.54 -4.22
CA VAL A 56 11.52 -4.13 -3.56
C VAL A 56 10.30 -4.30 -4.47
N MET A 57 9.14 -4.56 -3.88
CA MET A 57 7.87 -4.69 -4.60
C MET A 57 7.06 -3.39 -4.46
N VAL A 58 6.97 -2.62 -5.54
CA VAL A 58 6.18 -1.38 -5.61
C VAL A 58 4.73 -1.74 -5.89
N ARG A 59 3.80 -1.25 -5.05
CA ARG A 59 2.36 -1.56 -5.15
C ARG A 59 1.50 -0.32 -4.93
N PRO A 60 0.81 0.17 -5.97
CA PRO A 60 -0.13 1.27 -5.81
C PRO A 60 -1.35 0.88 -4.94
N SER A 61 -1.96 1.89 -4.31
CA SER A 61 -3.29 1.78 -3.70
C SER A 61 -4.39 1.84 -4.79
N TYR A 62 -5.57 1.29 -4.49
CA TYR A 62 -6.76 1.31 -5.36
C TYR A 62 -6.57 0.74 -6.78
N VAL A 63 -5.65 -0.23 -6.94
CA VAL A 63 -5.42 -0.94 -8.21
C VAL A 63 -5.69 -2.43 -8.07
N LEU A 64 -6.26 -3.01 -9.14
CA LEU A 64 -6.51 -4.44 -9.28
C LEU A 64 -5.69 -5.01 -10.44
N GLY A 65 -5.47 -6.33 -10.44
CA GLY A 65 -4.79 -7.03 -11.52
C GLY A 65 -3.30 -6.71 -11.67
N GLY A 66 -2.66 -6.20 -10.62
CA GLY A 66 -1.22 -5.87 -10.65
C GLY A 66 -0.88 -4.62 -11.47
N ARG A 67 -1.87 -3.80 -11.84
CA ARG A 67 -1.63 -2.59 -12.64
C ARG A 67 -0.69 -1.63 -11.90
N GLY A 68 0.47 -1.36 -12.50
CA GLY A 68 1.50 -0.49 -11.93
C GLY A 68 2.27 -1.13 -10.76
N MET A 69 2.14 -2.44 -10.55
CA MET A 69 3.02 -3.16 -9.63
C MET A 69 4.29 -3.59 -10.35
N GLU A 70 5.42 -3.46 -9.69
CA GLU A 70 6.72 -3.80 -10.26
C GLU A 70 7.68 -4.29 -9.18
N VAL A 71 8.54 -5.24 -9.56
CA VAL A 71 9.72 -5.59 -8.75
C VAL A 71 10.86 -4.70 -9.22
N VAL A 72 11.28 -3.79 -8.36
CA VAL A 72 12.32 -2.81 -8.64
C VAL A 72 13.64 -3.29 -8.04
N TYR A 73 14.73 -3.12 -8.78
CA TYR A 73 16.05 -3.65 -8.43
C TYR A 73 17.08 -2.55 -8.11
N SER A 74 16.76 -1.29 -8.41
CA SER A 74 17.66 -0.12 -8.30
C SER A 74 16.88 1.19 -8.12
N ASP A 75 17.60 2.29 -7.94
CA ASP A 75 17.03 3.65 -7.91
C ASP A 75 16.52 4.10 -9.30
N GLU A 76 17.08 3.52 -10.37
CA GLU A 76 16.72 3.68 -11.79
C GLU A 76 15.60 2.71 -12.20
#